data_AF-A0A2M7QXD2-F1
#
_entry.id   AF-A0A2M7QXD2-F1
#
_cell.length_a   1.000
_cell.length_b   1.000
_cell.length_c   1.000
_cell.angle_alpha   90.00
_cell.angle_beta   90.00
_cell.angle_gamma   90.00
#
_symmetry.space_group_name_H-M   'P 1'
#
loop_
_entity.id
_entity.type
_entity.pdbx_description
1 polymer ?
#
loop_
_entity_poly.entity_id
_entity_poly.type
_entity_poly.pdbx_seq_one_letter_code
_entity_poly.pdbx_strand_id
1 'polypeptide(L)'
;MNLSANQISIKHQLSDLSLLTGLTWGNNSLSHQELAKNLEDKSPYTVTIILDNLAPELRNRKTYIQKTRHPRMSLYREHLHQSLTTEFGKEGSNKQYSEWIDKYRQQWLEEGKTKELDDYILELEMEPRYQQSIENRYKNLEKLKQPRSIIRRERYYTLPEPISRVDWRSPYDNLFIWTEGNHKYVARGGSGSSGARETNSRFIFALGLLNQRQEVPSHLFLYDKTNKLQKLHSFPTLTVPKYDIGANYHLDSIQAKRLLSGTQFIWWEDFAELKRLFLSTENVLYRS
;
A
#
# COMPACT_ATOMS: atom_id res chain seq x y z
N MET A 1 23.26 0.63 7.36
CA MET A 1 23.31 0.96 8.82
C MET A 1 21.88 1.09 9.31
N ASN A 2 21.53 0.57 10.48
CA ASN A 2 20.18 0.75 11.04
C ASN A 2 20.14 2.08 11.79
N LEU A 3 19.14 2.91 11.50
CA LEU A 3 18.84 4.12 12.26
C LEU A 3 17.72 3.80 13.23
N SER A 4 17.91 4.10 14.51
CA SER A 4 16.82 4.12 15.48
C SER A 4 16.11 5.48 15.46
N ALA A 5 14.84 5.50 15.85
CA ALA A 5 14.05 6.73 15.92
C ALA A 5 14.73 7.85 16.73
N ASN A 6 15.41 7.50 17.83
CA ASN A 6 16.09 8.45 18.72
C ASN A 6 17.31 9.13 18.08
N GLN A 7 17.84 8.57 16.99
CA GLN A 7 18.93 9.19 16.22
C GLN A 7 18.43 10.22 15.21
N ILE A 8 17.12 10.29 14.97
CA ILE A 8 16.51 11.21 14.02
C ILE A 8 16.07 12.46 14.77
N SER A 9 16.79 13.56 14.54
CA SER A 9 16.41 14.87 15.10
C SER A 9 15.12 15.36 14.42
N ILE A 10 14.01 15.26 15.13
CA ILE A 10 12.70 15.73 14.65
C ILE A 10 12.62 17.25 14.81
N LYS A 11 12.39 17.95 13.70
CA LYS A 11 12.12 19.39 13.67
C LYS A 11 10.70 19.63 13.23
N HIS A 12 9.98 20.52 13.91
CA HIS A 12 8.68 21.01 13.47
C HIS A 12 8.89 22.06 12.39
N GLN A 13 8.78 21.64 11.13
CA GLN A 13 8.80 22.54 9.99
C GLN A 13 7.53 22.30 9.18
N LEU A 14 6.82 23.39 8.86
CA LEU A 14 5.76 23.34 7.86
C LEU A 14 6.36 22.71 6.60
N SER A 15 5.66 21.71 6.07
CA SER A 15 6.16 20.92 4.95
C SER A 15 6.32 21.81 3.73
N ASP A 16 7.57 22.08 3.35
CA ASP A 16 7.88 22.59 2.02
C ASP A 16 7.48 21.53 1.00
N LEU A 17 6.38 21.80 0.29
CA LEU A 17 5.82 20.92 -0.73
C LEU A 17 6.58 21.00 -2.05
N SER A 18 7.61 21.85 -2.18
CA SER A 18 8.41 21.98 -3.41
C SER A 18 8.99 20.64 -3.90
N LEU A 19 9.29 19.72 -2.97
CA LEU A 19 9.74 18.36 -3.25
C LEU A 19 8.66 17.46 -3.86
N LEU A 20 7.40 17.81 -3.69
CA LEU A 20 6.22 17.00 -4.03
C LEU A 20 5.37 17.61 -5.14
N THR A 21 5.65 18.84 -5.57
CA THR A 21 4.91 19.54 -6.63
C THR A 21 5.57 19.40 -7.99
N GLY A 22 4.78 19.53 -9.06
CA GLY A 22 5.25 19.50 -10.44
C GLY A 22 5.72 18.11 -10.89
N LEU A 23 5.18 17.06 -10.27
CA LEU A 23 5.53 15.68 -10.55
C LEU A 23 4.72 15.13 -11.73
N THR A 24 5.33 14.23 -12.50
CA THR A 24 4.65 13.42 -13.53
C THR A 24 5.00 11.96 -13.29
N TRP A 25 4.07 11.03 -13.55
CA TRP A 25 4.38 9.60 -13.43
C TRP A 25 5.48 9.21 -14.42
N GLY A 26 6.57 8.63 -13.91
CA GLY A 26 7.62 8.05 -14.75
C GLY A 26 7.23 6.67 -15.26
N ASN A 27 7.75 6.30 -16.44
CA ASN A 27 7.68 4.93 -16.94
C ASN A 27 8.86 4.12 -16.39
N ASN A 28 8.57 2.99 -15.76
CA ASN A 28 9.52 2.33 -14.87
C ASN A 28 9.70 0.84 -15.19
N SER A 29 9.56 0.40 -16.44
CA SER A 29 9.69 -1.03 -16.80
C SER A 29 11.12 -1.58 -16.77
N LEU A 30 12.13 -0.76 -16.50
CA LEU A 30 13.54 -1.13 -16.48
C LEU A 30 13.88 -2.10 -15.34
N SER A 31 14.99 -2.83 -15.47
CA SER A 31 15.63 -3.54 -14.34
C SER A 31 16.29 -2.56 -13.37
N HIS A 32 16.64 -3.00 -12.16
CA HIS A 32 17.30 -2.12 -11.17
C HIS A 32 18.67 -1.58 -11.65
N GLN A 33 19.41 -2.35 -12.47
CA GLN A 33 20.71 -1.96 -13.02
C GLN A 33 20.56 -0.88 -14.10
N GLU A 34 19.63 -1.11 -15.03
CA GLU A 34 19.31 -0.13 -16.09
C GLU A 34 18.73 1.14 -15.49
N LEU A 35 17.89 1.01 -14.46
CA LEU A 35 17.32 2.13 -13.73
C LEU A 35 18.41 2.94 -13.02
N ALA A 36 19.36 2.29 -12.35
CA ALA A 36 20.50 2.98 -11.74
C ALA A 36 21.28 3.78 -12.79
N LYS A 37 21.62 3.17 -13.92
CA LYS A 37 22.29 3.87 -15.03
C LYS A 37 21.46 5.03 -15.59
N ASN A 38 20.15 4.86 -15.71
CA ASN A 38 19.26 5.91 -16.22
C ASN A 38 19.19 7.11 -15.27
N LEU A 39 19.32 6.88 -13.97
CA LEU A 39 19.16 7.89 -12.93
C LEU A 39 20.47 8.59 -12.53
N GLU A 40 21.62 8.16 -13.05
CA GLU A 40 22.96 8.64 -12.63
C GLU A 40 23.07 10.18 -12.70
N ASP A 41 22.59 10.80 -13.78
CA ASP A 41 22.64 12.25 -13.99
C ASP A 41 21.30 12.96 -13.73
N LYS A 42 20.35 12.30 -13.05
CA LYS A 42 18.96 12.79 -12.88
C LYS A 42 18.61 13.25 -11.47
N SER A 43 19.62 13.50 -10.63
CA SER A 43 19.46 13.97 -9.24
C SER A 43 18.33 13.25 -8.47
N PRO A 44 18.38 11.91 -8.36
CA PRO A 44 17.30 11.15 -7.73
C PRO A 44 17.27 11.37 -6.22
N TYR A 45 16.08 11.33 -5.64
CA TYR A 45 15.86 11.35 -4.20
C TYR A 45 14.63 10.51 -3.81
N THR A 46 14.52 10.19 -2.52
CA THR A 46 13.36 9.48 -1.99
C THR A 46 12.54 10.34 -1.04
N VAL A 47 11.24 10.07 -0.99
CA VAL A 47 10.33 10.59 0.03
C VAL A 47 9.61 9.41 0.67
N THR A 48 9.79 9.23 1.97
CA THR A 48 9.00 8.30 2.79
C THR A 48 7.93 9.11 3.52
N ILE A 49 6.67 8.76 3.34
CA ILE A 49 5.54 9.37 4.04
C ILE A 49 4.98 8.36 5.04
N ILE A 50 5.25 8.56 6.33
CA ILE A 50 4.64 7.78 7.41
C ILE A 50 3.18 8.21 7.57
N LEU A 51 2.28 7.24 7.69
CA LEU A 51 0.86 7.47 7.92
C LEU A 51 0.52 7.22 9.39
N ASP A 52 0.06 8.26 10.08
CA ASP A 52 -0.57 8.09 11.38
C ASP A 52 -2.07 7.85 11.27
N ASN A 53 -2.61 7.21 12.30
CA ASN A 53 -4.03 6.99 12.43
C ASN A 53 -4.73 8.34 12.62
N LEU A 54 -5.71 8.63 11.77
CA LEU A 54 -6.54 9.81 11.94
C LEU A 54 -7.24 9.74 13.31
N ALA A 55 -7.28 10.87 14.03
CA ALA A 55 -7.89 10.96 15.35
C ALA A 55 -9.37 10.51 15.30
N PRO A 56 -9.87 9.72 16.28
CA PRO A 56 -11.23 9.15 16.26
C PRO A 56 -12.34 10.18 15.97
N GLU A 57 -12.22 11.39 16.51
CA GLU A 57 -13.13 12.52 16.36
C GLU A 57 -13.17 13.09 14.92
N LEU A 58 -12.14 12.83 14.11
CA LEU A 58 -12.06 13.22 12.70
C LEU A 58 -12.49 12.08 11.76
N ARG A 59 -12.50 10.82 12.23
CA ARG A 59 -12.81 9.62 11.41
C ARG A 59 -14.19 9.59 10.75
N ASN A 60 -15.09 10.46 11.21
CA ASN A 60 -16.44 10.57 10.67
C ASN A 60 -16.74 11.89 9.96
N ARG A 61 -15.81 12.85 10.00
CA ARG A 61 -15.99 14.17 9.40
C ARG A 61 -15.74 14.10 7.89
N LYS A 62 -16.72 14.53 7.10
CA LYS A 62 -16.66 14.50 5.62
C LYS A 62 -15.50 15.33 5.05
N THR A 63 -15.03 16.33 5.78
CA THR A 63 -13.87 17.15 5.38
C THR A 63 -12.53 16.41 5.44
N TYR A 64 -12.46 15.29 6.16
CA TYR A 64 -11.23 14.51 6.34
C TYR A 64 -11.27 13.15 5.64
N ILE A 65 -12.46 12.62 5.38
CA ILE A 65 -12.65 11.26 4.86
C ILE A 65 -13.73 11.21 3.80
N GLN A 66 -13.39 10.52 2.71
CA GLN A 66 -14.32 9.99 1.74
C GLN A 66 -14.91 8.66 2.24
N LYS A 67 -16.24 8.59 2.34
CA LYS A 67 -16.94 7.34 2.66
C LYS A 67 -17.51 6.75 1.38
N THR A 68 -17.02 5.60 0.97
CA THR A 68 -17.51 4.86 -0.18
C THR A 68 -18.21 3.59 0.28
N ARG A 69 -19.43 3.37 -0.22
CA ARG A 69 -20.21 2.17 0.07
C ARG A 69 -19.89 1.13 -0.99
N HIS A 70 -19.28 0.03 -0.59
CA HIS A 70 -18.99 -1.09 -1.48
C HIS A 70 -19.98 -2.23 -1.20
N PRO A 71 -20.58 -2.83 -2.23
CA PRO A 71 -21.31 -4.08 -2.10
C PRO A 71 -20.42 -5.12 -1.40
N ARG A 72 -21.03 -5.93 -0.54
CA ARG A 72 -20.41 -7.07 0.11
C ARG A 72 -21.36 -8.23 -0.03
N MET A 73 -20.81 -9.42 -0.30
CA MET A 73 -21.62 -10.64 -0.36
C MET A 73 -22.48 -10.82 0.90
N SER A 74 -23.67 -11.38 0.69
CA SER A 74 -24.61 -11.72 1.75
C SER A 74 -24.00 -12.77 2.68
N LEU A 75 -24.55 -12.91 3.89
CA LEU A 75 -24.09 -13.95 4.82
C LEU A 75 -24.33 -15.35 4.24
N TYR A 76 -25.42 -15.52 3.50
CA TYR A 76 -25.72 -16.77 2.81
C TYR A 76 -24.60 -17.19 1.86
N ARG A 77 -24.17 -16.28 0.97
CA ARG A 77 -23.05 -16.55 0.05
C ARG A 77 -21.74 -16.78 0.79
N GLU A 78 -21.45 -16.03 1.86
CA GLU A 78 -20.29 -16.30 2.73
C GLU A 78 -20.33 -17.74 3.28
N HIS A 79 -21.49 -18.23 3.70
CA HIS A 79 -21.64 -19.60 4.21
C HIS A 79 -21.51 -20.67 3.12
N LEU A 80 -21.97 -20.42 1.89
CA LEU A 80 -21.71 -21.32 0.75
C LEU A 80 -20.19 -21.52 0.56
N HIS A 81 -19.42 -20.44 0.52
CA HIS A 81 -17.95 -20.54 0.39
C HIS A 81 -17.30 -21.20 1.60
N GLN A 82 -17.78 -20.91 2.81
CA GLN A 82 -17.28 -21.57 4.01
C GLN A 82 -17.54 -23.09 3.98
N SER A 83 -18.72 -23.53 3.53
CA SER A 83 -19.03 -24.96 3.39
C SER A 83 -18.11 -25.63 2.38
N LEU A 84 -17.86 -25.00 1.23
CA LEU A 84 -16.90 -25.47 0.24
C LEU A 84 -15.49 -25.62 0.82
N THR A 85 -14.99 -24.59 1.51
CA THR A 85 -13.68 -24.64 2.18
C THR A 85 -13.65 -25.66 3.32
N THR A 86 -14.77 -25.89 4.00
CA THR A 86 -14.86 -26.92 5.06
C THR A 86 -14.77 -28.33 4.47
N GLU A 87 -15.41 -28.58 3.32
CA GLU A 87 -15.39 -29.88 2.66
C GLU A 87 -14.02 -30.21 2.03
N PHE A 88 -13.44 -29.25 1.29
CA PHE A 88 -12.24 -29.50 0.48
C PHE A 88 -10.94 -28.93 1.06
N GLY A 89 -11.00 -28.22 2.18
CA GLY A 89 -9.89 -27.40 2.67
C GLY A 89 -9.64 -26.18 1.77
N LYS A 90 -8.68 -25.32 2.16
CA LYS A 90 -8.40 -24.07 1.43
C LYS A 90 -7.84 -24.32 0.03
N GLU A 91 -6.91 -25.25 -0.11
CA GLU A 91 -6.29 -25.56 -1.41
C GLU A 91 -7.25 -26.31 -2.34
N GLY A 92 -7.97 -27.30 -1.80
CA GLY A 92 -8.95 -28.06 -2.57
C GLY A 92 -10.14 -27.22 -3.01
N SER A 93 -10.65 -26.32 -2.15
CA SER A 93 -11.73 -25.40 -2.54
C SER A 93 -11.31 -24.44 -3.65
N ASN A 94 -10.09 -23.90 -3.62
CA ASN A 94 -9.58 -23.07 -4.72
C ASN A 94 -9.49 -23.85 -6.04
N LYS A 95 -8.99 -25.10 -5.98
CA LYS A 95 -8.92 -25.96 -7.17
C LYS A 95 -10.30 -26.23 -7.74
N GLN A 96 -11.23 -26.69 -6.90
CA GLN A 96 -12.61 -27.00 -7.30
C GLN A 96 -13.32 -25.77 -7.89
N TYR A 97 -13.15 -24.61 -7.25
CA TYR A 97 -13.75 -23.36 -7.73
C TYR A 97 -13.13 -22.92 -9.06
N SER A 98 -11.83 -23.13 -9.28
CA SER A 98 -11.18 -22.88 -10.57
C SER A 98 -11.72 -23.77 -11.68
N GLU A 99 -11.97 -25.05 -11.40
CA GLU A 99 -12.58 -25.98 -12.36
C GLU A 99 -13.99 -25.52 -12.75
N TRP A 100 -14.77 -25.01 -11.80
CA TRP A 100 -16.09 -24.43 -12.08
C TRP A 100 -16.01 -23.13 -12.89
N ILE A 101 -15.05 -22.25 -12.58
CA ILE A 101 -14.78 -21.06 -13.40
C ILE A 101 -14.56 -21.49 -14.86
N ASP A 102 -13.70 -22.46 -15.10
CA ASP A 102 -13.37 -22.90 -16.46
C ASP A 102 -14.55 -23.58 -17.16
N LYS A 103 -15.33 -24.38 -16.43
CA LYS A 103 -16.57 -25.00 -16.91
C LYS A 103 -17.59 -23.97 -17.40
N TYR A 104 -17.84 -22.92 -16.61
CA TYR A 104 -18.90 -21.93 -16.91
C TYR A 104 -18.42 -20.72 -17.70
N ARG A 105 -17.11 -20.54 -17.88
CA ARG A 105 -16.53 -19.38 -18.58
C ARG A 105 -17.06 -19.22 -20.00
N GLN A 106 -17.17 -20.29 -20.77
CA GLN A 106 -17.63 -20.21 -22.17
C GLN A 106 -19.09 -19.78 -22.24
N GLN A 107 -19.95 -20.43 -21.46
CA GLN A 107 -21.36 -20.05 -21.36
C GLN A 107 -21.53 -18.57 -20.94
N TRP A 108 -20.76 -18.11 -19.96
CA TRP A 108 -20.78 -16.72 -19.52
C TRP A 108 -20.37 -15.71 -20.61
N LEU A 109 -19.42 -16.08 -21.47
CA LEU A 109 -19.01 -15.27 -22.62
C LEU A 109 -20.09 -15.22 -23.70
N GLU A 110 -20.70 -16.38 -24.01
CA GLU A 110 -21.77 -16.51 -25.00
C GLU A 110 -23.04 -15.74 -24.60
N GLU A 111 -23.38 -15.74 -23.31
CA GLU A 111 -24.50 -14.98 -22.74
C GLU A 111 -24.20 -13.48 -22.57
N GLY A 112 -23.06 -13.00 -23.11
CA GLY A 112 -22.72 -11.58 -23.12
C GLY A 112 -22.41 -11.00 -21.73
N LYS A 113 -22.04 -11.83 -20.76
CA LYS A 113 -21.67 -11.42 -19.39
C LYS A 113 -22.79 -10.66 -18.67
N THR A 114 -24.04 -11.05 -18.88
CA THR A 114 -25.22 -10.40 -18.29
C THR A 114 -25.32 -10.57 -16.76
N LYS A 115 -24.68 -11.61 -16.20
CA LYS A 115 -24.47 -11.82 -14.76
C LYS A 115 -22.98 -11.97 -14.44
N GLU A 116 -22.60 -11.91 -13.17
CA GLU A 116 -21.23 -12.25 -12.74
C GLU A 116 -21.02 -13.77 -12.84
N LEU A 117 -19.82 -14.21 -13.25
CA LEU A 117 -19.51 -15.64 -13.37
C LEU A 117 -19.68 -16.40 -12.04
N ASP A 118 -19.40 -15.72 -10.92
CA ASP A 118 -19.62 -16.24 -9.56
C ASP A 118 -21.08 -16.62 -9.30
N ASP A 119 -22.05 -15.90 -9.89
CA ASP A 119 -23.47 -16.20 -9.70
C ASP A 119 -23.83 -17.59 -10.28
N TYR A 120 -23.27 -17.97 -11.44
CA TYR A 120 -23.49 -19.31 -12.02
C TYR A 120 -22.93 -20.41 -11.12
N ILE A 121 -21.73 -20.20 -10.57
CA ILE A 121 -21.09 -21.18 -9.69
C ILE A 121 -21.90 -21.34 -8.40
N LEU A 122 -22.38 -20.22 -7.84
CA LEU A 122 -23.23 -20.25 -6.66
C LEU A 122 -24.54 -21.00 -6.94
N GLU A 123 -25.27 -20.62 -8.00
CA GLU A 123 -26.59 -21.17 -8.35
C GLU A 123 -26.52 -22.65 -8.78
N LEU A 124 -25.53 -23.05 -9.58
CA LEU A 124 -25.49 -24.36 -10.23
C LEU A 124 -24.66 -25.41 -9.47
N GLU A 125 -23.68 -24.99 -8.66
CA GLU A 125 -22.79 -25.93 -7.96
C GLU A 125 -22.94 -25.86 -6.45
N MET A 126 -22.89 -24.65 -5.87
CA MET A 126 -22.79 -24.50 -4.42
C MET A 126 -24.15 -24.57 -3.71
N GLU A 127 -25.18 -23.90 -4.24
CA GLU A 127 -26.53 -23.95 -3.66
C GLU A 127 -27.09 -25.37 -3.61
N PRO A 128 -27.06 -26.18 -4.69
CA PRO A 128 -27.57 -27.55 -4.65
C PRO A 128 -26.89 -28.43 -3.61
N ARG A 129 -25.61 -28.17 -3.29
CA ARG A 129 -24.84 -28.93 -2.32
C ARG A 129 -25.09 -28.50 -0.88
N TYR A 130 -25.16 -27.20 -0.63
CA TYR A 130 -25.02 -26.66 0.72
C TYR A 130 -26.26 -25.94 1.25
N GLN A 131 -27.20 -25.56 0.39
CA GLN A 131 -28.37 -24.76 0.78
C GLN A 131 -29.09 -25.38 1.97
N GLN A 132 -29.51 -26.64 1.88
CA GLN A 132 -30.29 -27.29 2.94
C GLN A 132 -29.54 -27.32 4.28
N SER A 133 -28.23 -27.58 4.25
CA SER A 133 -27.40 -27.60 5.46
C SER A 133 -27.30 -26.22 6.13
N ILE A 134 -27.27 -25.15 5.34
CA ILE A 134 -27.23 -23.77 5.80
C ILE A 134 -28.61 -23.38 6.32
N GLU A 135 -29.67 -23.65 5.56
CA GLU A 135 -31.04 -23.29 5.93
C GLU A 135 -31.48 -23.97 7.24
N ASN A 136 -31.08 -25.22 7.46
CA ASN A 136 -31.33 -25.94 8.72
C ASN A 136 -30.61 -25.32 9.93
N ARG A 137 -29.46 -24.65 9.71
CA ARG A 137 -28.66 -24.05 10.78
C ARG A 137 -29.18 -22.68 11.21
N TYR A 138 -29.85 -21.94 10.32
CA TYR A 138 -30.20 -20.54 10.55
C TYR A 138 -31.70 -20.29 10.50
N LYS A 139 -32.24 -19.75 11.61
CA LYS A 139 -33.68 -19.51 11.77
C LYS A 139 -34.26 -18.37 10.92
N ASN A 140 -33.42 -17.45 10.42
CA ASN A 140 -33.87 -16.28 9.66
C ASN A 140 -33.14 -16.20 8.31
N LEU A 141 -33.71 -16.88 7.31
CA LEU A 141 -33.14 -16.98 5.96
C LEU A 141 -33.18 -15.64 5.22
N GLU A 142 -34.21 -14.84 5.44
CA GLU A 142 -34.34 -13.49 4.87
C GLU A 142 -33.12 -12.62 5.22
N LYS A 143 -32.75 -12.59 6.51
CA LYS A 143 -31.58 -11.84 6.97
C LYS A 143 -30.26 -12.38 6.40
N LEU A 144 -30.17 -13.68 6.12
CA LEU A 144 -28.97 -14.26 5.53
C LEU A 144 -28.76 -13.83 4.07
N LYS A 145 -29.86 -13.78 3.29
CA LYS A 145 -29.84 -13.49 1.86
C LYS A 145 -29.80 -11.98 1.57
N GLN A 146 -30.12 -11.12 2.54
CA GLN A 146 -30.09 -9.68 2.38
C GLN A 146 -28.74 -9.14 1.84
N PRO A 147 -28.77 -8.23 0.85
CA PRO A 147 -27.58 -7.54 0.36
C PRO A 147 -26.87 -6.82 1.50
N ARG A 148 -25.55 -6.94 1.56
CA ARG A 148 -24.74 -6.22 2.53
C ARG A 148 -23.84 -5.22 1.84
N SER A 149 -23.33 -4.30 2.64
CA SER A 149 -22.38 -3.30 2.18
C SER A 149 -21.33 -3.06 3.25
N ILE A 150 -20.11 -2.81 2.83
CA ILE A 150 -19.05 -2.29 3.69
C ILE A 150 -18.80 -0.82 3.35
N ILE A 151 -18.64 0.01 4.37
CA ILE A 151 -18.22 1.40 4.20
C ILE A 151 -16.70 1.44 4.25
N ARG A 152 -16.06 1.67 3.11
CA ARG A 152 -14.64 2.05 3.07
C ARG A 152 -14.51 3.52 3.40
N ARG A 153 -13.48 3.84 4.18
CA ARG A 153 -13.16 5.19 4.63
C ARG A 153 -11.77 5.51 4.11
N GLU A 154 -11.70 6.36 3.11
CA GLU A 154 -10.44 6.82 2.54
C GLU A 154 -10.17 8.23 3.06
N ARG A 155 -8.98 8.43 3.63
CA ARG A 155 -8.54 9.73 4.12
C ARG A 155 -8.23 10.64 2.93
N TYR A 156 -8.68 11.88 2.96
CA TYR A 156 -8.22 12.89 2.01
C TYR A 156 -6.81 13.31 2.38
N TYR A 157 -5.87 13.25 1.44
CA TYR A 157 -4.51 13.71 1.66
C TYR A 157 -4.32 15.04 0.96
N THR A 158 -3.68 15.99 1.64
CA THR A 158 -3.26 17.28 1.06
C THR A 158 -1.97 17.11 0.22
N LEU A 159 -1.92 16.09 -0.62
CA LEU A 159 -0.84 15.85 -1.57
C LEU A 159 -1.26 16.40 -2.94
N PRO A 160 -0.34 17.02 -3.69
CA PRO A 160 -0.63 17.46 -5.04
C PRO A 160 -0.83 16.26 -5.99
N GLU A 161 -1.49 16.49 -7.12
CA GLU A 161 -1.44 15.53 -8.22
C GLU A 161 0.00 15.34 -8.71
N PRO A 162 0.38 14.13 -9.15
CA PRO A 162 -0.46 12.94 -9.33
C PRO A 162 -0.47 12.00 -8.10
N ILE A 163 0.14 12.42 -6.99
CA ILE A 163 0.33 11.62 -5.77
C ILE A 163 -0.74 11.89 -4.70
N SER A 164 -1.88 12.45 -5.09
CA SER A 164 -2.97 12.93 -4.21
C SER A 164 -3.64 11.88 -3.31
N ARG A 165 -3.25 10.61 -3.47
CA ARG A 165 -3.75 9.46 -2.70
C ARG A 165 -2.60 8.71 -2.08
N VAL A 166 -2.81 8.11 -0.91
CA VAL A 166 -1.85 7.20 -0.28
C VAL A 166 -2.54 5.88 0.03
N ASP A 167 -1.83 4.76 -0.03
CA ASP A 167 -2.38 3.48 0.41
C ASP A 167 -2.47 3.42 1.93
N TRP A 168 -3.64 3.73 2.48
CA TRP A 168 -3.92 3.72 3.91
C TRP A 168 -3.73 2.35 4.57
N ARG A 169 -3.62 1.26 3.81
CA ARG A 169 -3.37 -0.09 4.35
C ARG A 169 -1.91 -0.30 4.73
N SER A 170 -1.00 0.54 4.24
CA SER A 170 0.41 0.51 4.62
C SER A 170 0.70 1.61 5.65
N PRO A 171 1.56 1.35 6.64
CA PRO A 171 2.02 2.38 7.59
C PRO A 171 2.88 3.47 6.94
N TYR A 172 3.34 3.28 5.70
CA TYR A 172 4.09 4.27 4.94
C TYR A 172 3.82 4.18 3.43
N ASP A 173 4.25 5.21 2.72
CA ASP A 173 4.32 5.24 1.25
C ASP A 173 5.69 5.75 0.83
N ASN A 174 6.28 5.14 -0.20
CA ASN A 174 7.58 5.53 -0.73
C ASN A 174 7.42 6.13 -2.12
N LEU A 175 7.94 7.33 -2.29
CA LEU A 175 8.06 7.98 -3.57
C LEU A 175 9.53 8.04 -3.96
N PHE A 176 9.82 7.67 -5.19
CA PHE A 176 11.13 7.80 -5.81
C PHE A 176 11.01 8.88 -6.86
N ILE A 177 11.76 9.96 -6.71
CA ILE A 177 11.62 11.16 -7.54
C ILE A 177 12.97 11.44 -8.19
N TRP A 178 12.95 11.87 -9.44
CA TRP A 178 14.14 12.29 -10.17
C TRP A 178 13.78 13.42 -11.13
N THR A 179 14.80 14.14 -11.58
CA THR A 179 14.66 15.30 -12.47
C THR A 179 15.35 15.02 -13.79
N GLU A 180 14.67 15.27 -14.90
CA GLU A 180 15.23 15.18 -16.24
C GLU A 180 14.92 16.46 -17.00
N GLY A 181 15.96 17.24 -17.28
CA GLY A 181 15.81 18.63 -17.69
C GLY A 181 15.06 19.46 -16.64
N ASN A 182 13.95 20.07 -17.05
CA ASN A 182 13.09 20.87 -16.15
C ASN A 182 11.88 20.10 -15.60
N HIS A 183 11.81 18.79 -15.79
CA HIS A 183 10.67 17.97 -15.40
C HIS A 183 11.01 17.05 -14.22
N LYS A 184 10.12 16.98 -13.23
CA LYS A 184 10.22 16.02 -12.13
C LYS A 184 9.33 14.81 -12.41
N TYR A 185 9.92 13.64 -12.32
CA TYR A 185 9.22 12.37 -12.47
C TYR A 185 9.12 11.65 -11.14
N VAL A 186 8.06 10.88 -10.96
CA VAL A 186 7.83 10.10 -9.75
C VAL A 186 7.46 8.67 -10.06
N ALA A 187 7.96 7.76 -9.24
CA ALA A 187 7.48 6.39 -9.10
C ALA A 187 7.03 6.18 -7.66
N ARG A 188 5.97 5.39 -7.48
CA ARG A 188 5.45 5.05 -6.15
C ARG A 188 5.68 3.57 -5.85
N GLY A 189 6.31 3.30 -4.71
CA GLY A 189 6.45 1.97 -4.14
C GLY A 189 5.84 1.89 -2.75
N GLY A 190 5.59 0.68 -2.28
CA GLY A 190 5.10 0.42 -0.93
C GLY A 190 4.42 -0.93 -0.79
N SER A 191 3.88 -1.22 0.39
CA SER A 191 3.29 -2.53 0.73
C SER A 191 1.93 -2.80 0.08
N GLY A 192 1.31 -1.78 -0.52
CA GLY A 192 -0.10 -1.75 -0.88
C GLY A 192 -0.56 -2.77 -1.92
N SER A 193 0.30 -3.13 -2.87
CA SER A 193 -0.03 -4.06 -3.96
C SER A 193 1.20 -4.85 -4.38
N SER A 194 1.02 -5.89 -5.20
CA SER A 194 2.16 -6.67 -5.68
C SER A 194 3.10 -5.83 -6.55
N GLY A 195 2.56 -5.01 -7.45
CA GLY A 195 3.36 -4.11 -8.31
C GLY A 195 3.99 -2.94 -7.55
N ALA A 196 3.34 -2.44 -6.49
CA ALA A 196 3.96 -1.42 -5.62
C ALA A 196 5.14 -1.98 -4.84
N ARG A 197 5.06 -3.24 -4.37
CA ARG A 197 6.14 -3.94 -3.67
C ARG A 197 7.33 -4.23 -4.60
N GLU A 198 7.04 -4.65 -5.82
CA GLU A 198 8.06 -4.83 -6.87
C GLU A 198 8.75 -3.50 -7.20
N THR A 199 7.99 -2.43 -7.41
CA THR A 199 8.52 -1.08 -7.67
C THR A 199 9.38 -0.59 -6.51
N ASN A 200 8.91 -0.76 -5.26
CA ASN A 200 9.66 -0.41 -4.06
C ASN A 200 11.02 -1.09 -4.03
N SER A 201 11.04 -2.42 -4.20
CA SER A 201 12.28 -3.21 -4.21
C SER A 201 13.23 -2.77 -5.32
N ARG A 202 12.73 -2.68 -6.55
CA ARG A 202 13.52 -2.31 -7.73
C ARG A 202 14.18 -0.95 -7.57
N PHE A 203 13.42 0.07 -7.17
CA PHE A 203 13.98 1.42 -6.99
C PHE A 203 14.95 1.47 -5.82
N ILE A 204 14.67 0.80 -4.69
CA ILE A 204 15.60 0.76 -3.56
C ILE A 204 16.92 0.09 -3.95
N PHE A 205 16.89 -0.99 -4.73
CA PHE A 205 18.13 -1.61 -5.23
C PHE A 205 18.89 -0.73 -6.23
N ALA A 206 18.18 -0.05 -7.14
CA ALA A 206 18.79 0.86 -8.11
C ALA A 206 19.45 2.07 -7.41
N LEU A 207 18.72 2.71 -6.50
CA LEU A 207 19.23 3.83 -5.72
C LEU A 207 20.31 3.39 -4.73
N GLY A 208 20.24 2.18 -4.18
CA GLY A 208 21.30 1.63 -3.34
C GLY A 208 22.61 1.48 -4.11
N LEU A 209 22.55 1.01 -5.37
CA LEU A 209 23.71 0.95 -6.25
C LEU A 209 24.28 2.35 -6.55
N LEU A 210 23.41 3.33 -6.85
CA LEU A 210 23.83 4.71 -7.06
C LEU A 210 24.41 5.36 -5.80
N ASN A 211 23.84 5.07 -4.63
CA ASN A 211 24.23 5.63 -3.35
C ASN A 211 25.67 5.24 -2.93
N GLN A 212 26.25 4.23 -3.58
CA GLN A 212 27.65 3.84 -3.41
C GLN A 212 28.62 4.73 -4.19
N ARG A 213 28.12 5.49 -5.17
CA ARG A 213 28.92 6.33 -6.08
C ARG A 213 28.65 7.82 -5.88
N GLN A 214 27.41 8.17 -5.54
CA GLN A 214 26.97 9.53 -5.26
C GLN A 214 25.92 9.53 -4.16
N GLU A 215 25.77 10.63 -3.42
CA GLU A 215 24.74 10.73 -2.40
C GLU A 215 23.34 10.75 -3.03
N VAL A 216 22.43 9.91 -2.53
CA VAL A 216 21.01 9.92 -2.92
C VAL A 216 20.17 10.40 -1.73
N PRO A 217 19.74 11.67 -1.71
CA PRO A 217 19.01 12.23 -0.57
C PRO A 217 17.69 11.50 -0.30
N SER A 218 17.29 11.48 0.97
CA SER A 218 16.02 10.89 1.39
C SER A 218 15.28 11.82 2.35
N HIS A 219 13.98 11.95 2.19
CA HIS A 219 13.15 12.85 3.00
C HIS A 219 12.07 12.07 3.73
N LEU A 220 11.90 12.35 5.01
CA LEU A 220 10.92 11.70 5.86
C LEU A 220 9.80 12.67 6.22
N PHE A 221 8.58 12.29 5.91
CA PHE A 221 7.36 13.01 6.22
C PHE A 221 6.43 12.18 7.09
N LEU A 222 5.55 12.87 7.81
CA LEU A 222 4.50 12.28 8.63
C LEU A 222 3.17 12.94 8.32
N TYR A 223 2.19 12.12 7.98
CA TYR A 223 0.79 12.51 8.05
C TYR A 223 0.29 12.29 9.46
N ASP A 224 0.11 13.38 10.22
CA ASP A 224 -0.28 13.32 11.63
C ASP A 224 -1.74 12.86 11.83
N LYS A 225 -2.15 12.76 13.09
CA LYS A 225 -3.53 12.43 13.50
C LYS A 225 -4.57 13.49 13.09
N THR A 226 -4.15 14.73 12.79
CA THR A 226 -5.02 15.87 12.44
C THR A 226 -5.16 16.10 10.93
N ASN A 227 -4.55 15.24 10.13
CA ASN A 227 -4.50 15.34 8.68
C ASN A 227 -3.56 16.38 8.07
N LYS A 228 -2.50 16.72 8.79
CA LYS A 228 -1.45 17.60 8.29
C LYS A 228 -0.21 16.80 7.91
N LEU A 229 0.36 17.14 6.77
CA LEU A 229 1.66 16.62 6.34
C LEU A 229 2.76 17.44 7.02
N GLN A 230 3.71 16.76 7.65
CA GLN A 230 4.81 17.37 8.39
C GLN A 230 6.12 16.79 7.87
N LYS A 231 7.13 17.64 7.65
CA LYS A 231 8.47 17.15 7.33
C LYS A 231 9.19 16.85 8.63
N LEU A 232 9.58 15.60 8.84
CA LEU A 232 10.30 15.17 10.04
C LEU A 232 11.80 15.40 9.90
N HIS A 233 12.38 14.98 8.76
CA HIS A 233 13.82 14.99 8.57
C HIS A 233 14.23 14.91 7.09
N SER A 234 15.47 15.30 6.78
CA SER A 234 16.15 15.03 5.51
C SER A 234 17.47 14.34 5.78
N PHE A 235 17.75 13.27 5.06
CA PHE A 235 19.00 12.53 5.11
C PHE A 235 19.81 12.85 3.85
N PRO A 236 21.14 13.05 3.97
CA PRO A 236 22.00 13.29 2.81
C PRO A 236 22.15 12.03 1.95
N THR A 237 22.07 10.84 2.57
CA THR A 237 22.22 9.55 1.90
C THR A 237 20.90 8.80 1.82
N LEU A 238 20.90 7.70 1.07
CA LEU A 238 19.71 6.86 0.92
C LEU A 238 19.28 6.29 2.27
N THR A 239 18.09 6.70 2.71
CA THR A 239 17.46 6.27 3.95
C THR A 239 16.03 5.85 3.64
N VAL A 240 15.74 4.56 3.78
CA VAL A 240 14.44 3.99 3.41
C VAL A 240 13.91 3.04 4.48
N PRO A 241 12.58 2.82 4.54
CA PRO A 241 12.01 1.73 5.32
C PRO A 241 12.58 0.40 4.88
N LYS A 242 12.96 -0.46 5.84
CA LYS A 242 13.50 -1.79 5.52
C LYS A 242 12.47 -2.76 4.91
N TYR A 243 11.19 -2.46 5.07
CA TYR A 243 10.08 -3.36 4.74
C TYR A 243 9.85 -3.44 3.24
N ASP A 244 9.35 -4.59 2.82
CA ASP A 244 9.03 -4.91 1.42
C ASP A 244 10.21 -4.85 0.44
N ILE A 245 11.46 -4.71 0.92
CA ILE A 245 12.65 -4.84 0.07
C ILE A 245 12.83 -6.33 -0.29
N GLY A 246 12.83 -6.61 -1.60
CA GLY A 246 12.87 -7.96 -2.15
C GLY A 246 11.48 -8.59 -2.37
N ALA A 247 10.41 -7.93 -1.93
CA ALA A 247 9.05 -8.43 -2.14
C ALA A 247 8.66 -8.30 -3.62
N ASN A 248 8.33 -9.43 -4.25
CA ASN A 248 8.01 -9.54 -5.68
C ASN A 248 9.13 -9.09 -6.63
N TYR A 249 10.36 -8.93 -6.13
CA TYR A 249 11.55 -8.63 -6.94
C TYR A 249 12.73 -9.35 -6.32
N HIS A 250 12.97 -10.58 -6.77
CA HIS A 250 13.89 -11.49 -6.11
C HIS A 250 15.32 -11.25 -6.57
N LEU A 251 16.21 -11.00 -5.60
CA LEU A 251 17.66 -11.04 -5.74
C LEU A 251 18.20 -11.99 -4.67
N ASP A 252 19.33 -12.62 -4.90
CA ASP A 252 19.97 -13.41 -3.86
C ASP A 252 20.43 -12.51 -2.70
N SER A 253 20.51 -13.08 -1.49
CA SER A 253 20.78 -12.31 -0.28
C SER A 253 22.14 -11.61 -0.27
N ILE A 254 23.14 -12.18 -0.96
CA ILE A 254 24.50 -11.62 -1.05
C ILE A 254 24.47 -10.42 -1.98
N GLN A 255 23.86 -10.55 -3.15
CA GLN A 255 23.68 -9.47 -4.10
C GLN A 255 22.85 -8.33 -3.50
N ALA A 256 21.72 -8.62 -2.86
CA ALA A 256 20.89 -7.61 -2.20
C ALA A 256 21.69 -6.85 -1.13
N LYS A 257 22.45 -7.55 -0.28
CA LYS A 257 23.30 -6.93 0.75
C LYS A 257 24.39 -6.06 0.14
N ARG A 258 25.00 -6.49 -0.97
CA ARG A 258 26.02 -5.73 -1.69
C ARG A 258 25.43 -4.44 -2.29
N LEU A 259 24.27 -4.53 -2.93
CA LEU A 259 23.59 -3.37 -3.55
C LEU A 259 23.15 -2.34 -2.51
N LEU A 260 22.82 -2.78 -1.30
CA LEU A 260 22.36 -1.91 -0.22
C LEU A 260 23.48 -1.49 0.75
N SER A 261 24.74 -1.73 0.38
CA SER A 261 25.89 -1.22 1.14
C SER A 261 25.83 0.31 1.19
N GLY A 262 26.05 0.88 2.38
CA GLY A 262 25.93 2.33 2.59
C GLY A 262 24.50 2.87 2.73
N THR A 263 23.46 2.06 2.52
CA THR A 263 22.06 2.46 2.74
C THR A 263 21.72 2.48 4.23
N GLN A 264 20.99 3.50 4.66
CA GLN A 264 20.41 3.60 6.00
C GLN A 264 18.99 3.05 6.02
N PHE A 265 18.64 2.33 7.08
CA PHE A 265 17.32 1.69 7.21
C PHE A 265 16.58 2.20 8.43
N ILE A 266 15.30 2.52 8.23
CA ILE A 266 14.34 2.79 9.30
C ILE A 266 13.49 1.54 9.49
N TRP A 267 13.35 1.09 10.74
CA TRP A 267 12.49 -0.04 11.07
C TRP A 267 11.05 0.42 11.37
N TRP A 268 10.07 -0.48 11.29
CA TRP A 268 8.65 -0.16 11.45
C TRP A 268 8.40 0.12 12.92
N GLU A 269 9.05 -0.63 13.80
CA GLU A 269 9.00 -0.40 15.24
C GLU A 269 9.41 1.04 15.57
N ASP A 270 10.34 1.62 14.80
CA ASP A 270 10.75 3.03 14.93
C ASP A 270 9.67 4.03 14.47
N PHE A 271 8.71 3.66 13.61
CA PHE A 271 7.65 4.58 13.19
C PHE A 271 6.73 4.97 14.34
N ALA A 272 6.43 4.04 15.26
CA ALA A 272 5.64 4.35 16.45
C ALA A 272 6.39 5.35 17.34
N GLU A 273 7.71 5.15 17.48
CA GLU A 273 8.57 6.02 18.27
C GLU A 273 8.75 7.40 17.63
N LEU A 274 8.92 7.48 16.30
CA LEU A 274 8.98 8.74 15.55
C LEU A 274 7.69 9.56 15.72
N LYS A 275 6.53 8.90 15.67
CA LYS A 275 5.23 9.55 15.96
C LYS A 275 5.16 10.08 17.39
N ARG A 276 5.65 9.31 18.36
CA ARG A 276 5.71 9.71 19.78
C ARG A 276 6.62 10.93 19.98
N LEU A 277 7.83 10.89 19.42
CA LEU A 277 8.81 11.98 19.50
C LEU A 277 8.31 13.26 18.83
N PHE A 278 7.57 13.14 17.72
CA PHE A 278 6.92 14.27 17.07
C PHE A 278 5.89 14.94 18.01
N LEU A 279 5.03 14.16 18.66
CA LEU A 279 4.05 14.69 19.61
C LEU A 279 4.70 15.31 20.86
N SER A 280 5.79 14.73 21.37
CA SER A 280 6.46 15.30 22.56
C SER A 280 7.11 16.64 22.27
N THR A 281 7.69 16.81 21.07
CA THR A 281 8.30 18.08 20.66
C THR A 281 7.25 19.16 20.34
N GLU A 282 6.09 18.77 19.81
CA GLU A 282 4.97 19.69 19.56
C GLU A 282 4.45 20.31 20.86
N ASN A 283 4.26 19.49 21.90
CA ASN A 283 3.77 19.94 23.20
C ASN A 283 4.73 20.90 23.93
N VAL A 284 6.03 20.85 23.64
CA VAL A 284 7.02 21.80 24.19
C VAL A 284 6.83 23.16 23.53
N LEU A 285 6.68 23.20 22.21
CA LEU A 285 6.53 24.44 21.44
C LEU A 285 5.23 25.21 21.75
N TYR A 286 4.16 24.51 22.13
CA TYR A 286 2.89 25.15 22.51
C TYR A 286 2.80 25.53 24.00
N ARG A 287 3.81 25.20 24.81
CA ARG A 287 3.89 25.55 26.24
C ARG A 287 4.92 26.65 26.54
N SER A 288 5.76 26.99 25.58
CA SER A 288 6.71 28.12 25.61
C SER A 288 6.10 29.36 24.97
#